data_AF-A0A9R1E789-F1
#
_entry.id   AF-A0A9R1E789-F1
#
_cell.length_a   1.000
_cell.length_b   1.000
_cell.length_c   1.000
_cell.angle_alpha   90.00
_cell.angle_beta   90.00
_cell.angle_gamma   90.00
#
_symmetry.space_group_name_H-M   'P 1'
#
loop_
_entity.id
_entity.type
_entity.pdbx_description
1 polymer ?
#
loop_
_entity_poly.entity_id
_entity_poly.type
_entity_poly.pdbx_seq_one_letter_code
_entity_poly.pdbx_strand_id
1 'polypeptide(L)'
;MTWLAARIVEHLASDLNLAHFPGTLDCISSLLHHKTLHLPFVTGQRGGGEGIDKDLLLPGLRILENLAHDTHNCTLIYNSRGLLSKIVAPVSSNEFVEDTKSSTSWTKVVEGSLKVVSRLMGSSGSTGIKMRRLIANNSNAVKNLEAILEMDMKSNSGIIELQMRALEVLTQLALYHPTSAPSVMRREKLIERALHIFLTADWMEDYLKDVKKKIDKPTPSQKNTSARPSMGTFNKLFKKVIKEKTAKQVREEKMKEAQGTAGRLKEKAGEALAMLSSDSEAIKSFTGCDDDINRLTELLDCNIRTIKCKISTTDTVEIDINTGCRISAGVILKNLSNYVNVPTLRKVFKQLLSVEQDEPFTSGCPNEQCGDRSLQVELLSLVTAIRANTNLNLRETLLSQTPRDTLEDFVVRLKKMVEDNMYATPACLAIQKLTCELVIEFIKDDQNVEMIDRHNIVATLLEASEVMDCLESDMLFAGVDHDCYGVPLKPLSSVLAKNAEDLLTQRRQALGITINIGPASAPIP
;
A
#
# COMPACT_ATOMS: atom_id res chain seq x y z
N MET A 1 -6.00 -11.32 -36.31
CA MET A 1 -6.21 -12.50 -35.43
C MET A 1 -5.26 -12.49 -34.24
N THR A 2 -3.94 -12.47 -34.42
CA THR A 2 -2.95 -12.56 -33.31
C THR A 2 -3.13 -11.52 -32.21
N TRP A 3 -3.41 -10.26 -32.55
CA TRP A 3 -3.64 -9.21 -31.54
C TRP A 3 -4.88 -9.47 -30.68
N LEU A 4 -6.00 -9.86 -31.30
CA LEU A 4 -7.23 -10.20 -30.59
C LEU A 4 -7.02 -11.43 -29.69
N ALA A 5 -6.28 -12.44 -30.18
CA ALA A 5 -5.92 -13.61 -29.38
C ALA A 5 -5.08 -13.22 -28.16
N ALA A 6 -4.07 -12.35 -28.33
CA ALA A 6 -3.26 -11.86 -27.22
C ALA A 6 -4.12 -11.10 -26.19
N ARG A 7 -5.07 -10.25 -26.64
CA ARG A 7 -5.99 -9.56 -25.74
C ARG A 7 -6.89 -10.51 -24.97
N ILE A 8 -7.37 -11.60 -25.57
CA ILE A 8 -8.18 -12.61 -24.86
C ILE A 8 -7.32 -13.30 -23.79
N VAL A 9 -6.12 -13.74 -24.16
CA VAL A 9 -5.20 -14.39 -23.21
C VAL A 9 -4.82 -13.45 -22.06
N GLU A 10 -4.62 -12.16 -22.33
CA GLU A 10 -4.33 -11.15 -21.30
C GLU A 10 -5.39 -11.13 -20.19
N HIS A 11 -6.68 -11.24 -20.53
CA HIS A 11 -7.77 -11.23 -19.54
C HIS A 11 -7.87 -12.53 -18.75
N LEU A 12 -7.42 -13.65 -19.31
CA LEU A 12 -7.48 -14.96 -18.67
C LEU A 12 -6.22 -15.26 -17.86
N ALA A 13 -5.10 -14.60 -18.17
CA ALA A 13 -3.77 -14.93 -17.70
C ALA A 13 -3.61 -14.98 -16.18
N SER A 14 -4.37 -14.19 -15.41
CA SER A 14 -4.31 -14.23 -13.94
C SER A 14 -4.75 -15.56 -13.36
N ASP A 15 -5.59 -16.30 -14.08
CA ASP A 15 -6.23 -17.53 -13.60
C ASP A 15 -5.61 -18.79 -14.25
N LEU A 16 -4.58 -18.61 -15.07
CA LEU A 16 -3.94 -19.70 -15.79
C LEU A 16 -2.76 -20.27 -15.00
N ASN A 17 -2.72 -21.60 -14.90
CA ASN A 17 -1.52 -22.34 -14.50
C ASN A 17 -0.80 -22.85 -15.75
N LEU A 18 0.42 -22.35 -16.00
CA LEU A 18 1.20 -22.68 -17.19
C LEU A 18 1.58 -24.16 -17.28
N ALA A 19 1.57 -24.91 -16.17
CA ALA A 19 1.83 -26.34 -16.17
C ALA A 19 0.85 -27.12 -17.07
N HIS A 20 -0.35 -26.60 -17.30
CA HIS A 20 -1.37 -27.25 -18.13
C HIS A 20 -1.29 -26.86 -19.62
N PHE A 21 -0.44 -25.90 -19.99
CA PHE A 21 -0.39 -25.33 -21.33
C PHE A 21 1.04 -25.27 -21.88
N PRO A 22 1.64 -26.42 -22.26
CA PRO A 22 2.98 -26.45 -22.82
C PRO A 22 3.09 -25.62 -24.11
N GLY A 23 4.23 -24.96 -24.33
CA GLY A 23 4.48 -24.09 -25.49
C GLY A 23 3.93 -22.66 -25.36
N THR A 24 3.10 -22.37 -24.35
CA THR A 24 2.54 -21.02 -24.12
C THR A 24 3.61 -19.95 -23.98
N LEU A 25 4.70 -20.24 -23.25
CA LEU A 25 5.79 -19.29 -23.06
C LEU A 25 6.55 -19.00 -24.36
N ASP A 26 6.64 -19.95 -25.30
CA ASP A 26 7.24 -19.72 -26.61
C ASP A 26 6.34 -18.81 -27.46
N CYS A 27 5.02 -19.03 -27.41
CA CYS A 27 4.05 -18.15 -28.05
C CYS A 27 4.14 -16.73 -27.51
N ILE A 28 4.19 -16.55 -26.18
CA ILE A 28 4.33 -15.22 -25.55
C ILE A 28 5.69 -14.61 -25.91
N SER A 29 6.77 -15.39 -25.89
CA SER A 29 8.10 -14.95 -26.31
C SER A 29 8.12 -14.44 -27.75
N SER A 30 7.30 -15.01 -28.64
CA SER A 30 7.17 -14.55 -30.03
C SER A 30 6.49 -13.18 -30.15
N LEU A 31 5.68 -12.77 -29.16
CA LEU A 31 5.09 -11.42 -29.09
C LEU A 31 6.16 -10.37 -28.80
N LEU A 32 7.20 -10.75 -28.05
CA LEU A 32 8.33 -9.90 -27.65
C LEU A 32 9.47 -9.96 -28.70
N HIS A 33 9.24 -9.41 -29.90
CA HIS A 33 10.21 -9.44 -31.00
C HIS A 33 11.53 -8.72 -30.63
N HIS A 34 12.65 -9.45 -30.69
CA HIS A 34 13.99 -8.99 -30.30
C HIS A 34 14.47 -7.72 -31.03
N LYS A 35 14.14 -7.57 -32.33
CA LYS A 35 14.53 -6.39 -33.10
C LYS A 35 13.88 -5.10 -32.57
N THR A 36 12.65 -5.18 -32.08
CA THR A 36 11.91 -4.04 -31.51
C THR A 36 12.49 -3.60 -30.17
N LEU A 37 13.17 -4.50 -29.44
CA LEU A 37 13.69 -4.25 -28.10
C LEU A 37 15.11 -3.65 -28.08
N HIS A 38 15.82 -3.69 -29.20
CA HIS A 38 17.23 -3.30 -29.31
C HIS A 38 17.50 -2.19 -30.35
N LEU A 39 16.47 -1.65 -31.01
CA LEU A 39 16.61 -0.54 -31.95
C LEU A 39 16.39 0.80 -31.23
N PRO A 40 17.23 1.83 -31.46
CA PRO A 40 16.99 3.18 -30.95
C PRO A 40 15.64 3.71 -31.44
N PHE A 41 14.91 4.43 -30.58
CA PHE A 41 13.64 5.03 -31.00
C PHE A 41 13.89 6.27 -31.88
N VAL A 42 13.67 6.14 -33.19
CA VAL A 42 13.75 7.29 -34.12
C VAL A 42 12.39 7.99 -34.21
N THR A 43 12.32 9.24 -33.77
CA THR A 43 11.14 10.09 -33.91
C THR A 43 10.77 10.25 -35.39
N GLY A 44 9.56 9.85 -35.77
CA GLY A 44 9.02 10.03 -37.12
C GLY A 44 9.01 8.82 -38.06
N GLN A 45 9.62 7.67 -37.69
CA GLN A 45 9.60 6.46 -38.56
C GLN A 45 8.37 5.55 -38.38
N ARG A 46 7.51 5.80 -37.40
CA ARG A 46 6.18 5.15 -37.29
C ARG A 46 5.11 6.23 -37.28
N GLY A 47 4.74 6.68 -38.47
CA GLY A 47 3.78 7.76 -38.68
C GLY A 47 2.43 7.52 -38.00
N GLY A 48 1.89 8.58 -37.40
CA GLY A 48 0.47 8.81 -37.18
C GLY A 48 -0.32 7.79 -36.36
N GLY A 49 -0.45 8.03 -35.05
CA GLY A 49 -1.70 7.86 -34.29
C GLY A 49 -2.40 6.50 -34.16
N GLU A 50 -2.06 5.47 -34.94
CA GLU A 50 -2.78 4.18 -35.00
C GLU A 50 -1.89 2.94 -34.74
N GLY A 51 -0.62 3.13 -34.38
CA GLY A 51 0.37 2.03 -34.36
C GLY A 51 0.57 1.30 -33.03
N ILE A 52 0.17 1.85 -31.87
CA ILE A 52 0.52 1.28 -30.56
C ILE A 52 -0.42 0.10 -30.20
N ASP A 53 -1.69 0.16 -30.62
CA ASP A 53 -2.66 -0.92 -30.44
C ASP A 53 -2.51 -2.05 -31.47
N LYS A 54 -1.49 -1.99 -32.34
CA LYS A 54 -1.09 -3.10 -33.21
C LYS A 54 0.29 -3.67 -32.84
N ASP A 55 0.92 -3.15 -31.79
CA ASP A 55 2.17 -3.69 -31.27
C ASP A 55 1.86 -4.83 -30.29
N LEU A 56 2.33 -6.04 -30.61
CA LEU A 56 2.12 -7.22 -29.77
C LEU A 56 2.99 -7.21 -28.50
N LEU A 57 3.96 -6.28 -28.43
CA LEU A 57 4.90 -6.19 -27.32
C LEU A 57 4.21 -5.89 -25.98
N LEU A 58 3.34 -4.87 -25.95
CA LEU A 58 2.62 -4.48 -24.73
C LEU A 58 1.66 -5.56 -24.23
N PRO A 59 0.78 -6.16 -25.08
CA PRO A 59 0.00 -7.32 -24.68
C PRO A 59 0.86 -8.48 -24.18
N GLY A 60 2.00 -8.76 -24.83
CA GLY A 60 2.93 -9.80 -24.39
C GLY A 60 3.47 -9.59 -22.98
N LEU A 61 3.88 -8.36 -22.64
CA LEU A 61 4.34 -8.00 -21.30
C LEU A 61 3.21 -8.10 -20.25
N ARG A 62 1.99 -7.66 -20.58
CA ARG A 62 0.84 -7.75 -19.66
C ARG A 62 0.40 -9.18 -19.41
N ILE A 63 0.45 -10.05 -20.42
CA ILE A 63 0.21 -11.49 -20.24
C ILE A 63 1.22 -12.06 -19.24
N LEU A 64 2.51 -11.74 -19.39
CA LEU A 64 3.55 -12.19 -18.45
C LEU A 64 3.35 -11.65 -17.04
N GLU A 65 2.98 -10.38 -16.91
CA GLU A 65 2.67 -9.76 -15.62
C GLU A 65 1.51 -10.49 -14.94
N ASN A 66 0.43 -10.76 -15.68
CA ASN A 66 -0.75 -11.44 -15.15
C ASN A 66 -0.42 -12.89 -14.75
N LEU A 67 0.31 -13.63 -15.58
CA LEU A 67 0.77 -14.99 -15.25
C LEU A 67 1.67 -15.03 -14.01
N ALA A 68 2.50 -14.00 -13.81
CA ALA A 68 3.43 -13.88 -12.70
C ALA A 68 2.77 -13.56 -11.34
N HIS A 69 1.44 -13.53 -11.25
CA HIS A 69 0.74 -13.55 -9.95
C HIS A 69 0.84 -14.92 -9.27
N ASP A 70 1.03 -15.99 -10.05
CA ASP A 70 1.25 -17.33 -9.51
C ASP A 70 2.76 -17.63 -9.35
N THR A 71 3.13 -18.18 -8.20
CA THR A 71 4.54 -18.44 -7.85
C THR A 71 5.15 -19.56 -8.72
N HIS A 72 4.36 -20.55 -9.11
CA HIS A 72 4.83 -21.62 -10.00
C HIS A 72 5.08 -21.08 -11.41
N ASN A 73 4.17 -20.27 -11.93
CA ASN A 73 4.33 -19.56 -13.20
C ASN A 73 5.57 -18.67 -13.21
N CYS A 74 5.86 -17.92 -12.14
CA CYS A 74 7.10 -17.14 -12.02
C CYS A 74 8.35 -18.00 -12.27
N THR A 75 8.38 -19.20 -11.71
CA THR A 75 9.50 -20.14 -11.89
C THR A 75 9.60 -20.62 -13.34
N LEU A 76 8.48 -20.91 -14.00
CA LEU A 76 8.45 -21.30 -15.41
C LEU A 76 8.89 -20.16 -16.35
N ILE A 77 8.41 -18.94 -16.09
CA ILE A 77 8.80 -17.73 -16.84
C ILE A 77 10.29 -17.48 -16.70
N TYR A 78 10.82 -17.52 -15.47
CA TYR A 78 12.24 -17.28 -15.20
C TYR A 78 13.14 -18.29 -15.92
N ASN A 79 12.75 -19.57 -15.95
CA ASN A 79 13.54 -20.63 -16.57
C ASN A 79 13.37 -20.74 -18.10
N SER A 80 12.45 -19.97 -18.70
CA SER A 80 12.20 -20.01 -20.14
C SER A 80 13.36 -19.40 -20.93
N ARG A 81 13.87 -20.17 -21.90
CA ARG A 81 15.07 -19.82 -22.67
C ARG A 81 14.84 -18.57 -23.51
N GLY A 82 15.65 -17.53 -23.27
CA GLY A 82 15.63 -16.29 -24.05
C GLY A 82 14.43 -15.37 -23.79
N LEU A 83 13.42 -15.81 -23.02
CA LEU A 83 12.30 -14.97 -22.61
C LEU A 83 12.76 -13.94 -21.58
N LEU A 84 13.55 -14.36 -20.58
CA LEU A 84 14.04 -13.48 -19.53
C LEU A 84 14.88 -12.32 -20.07
N SER A 85 15.74 -12.57 -21.07
CA SER A 85 16.51 -11.50 -21.71
C SER A 85 15.63 -10.49 -22.44
N LYS A 86 14.49 -10.92 -23.00
CA LYS A 86 13.53 -10.00 -23.65
C LYS A 86 12.76 -9.16 -22.65
N ILE A 87 12.41 -9.73 -21.48
CA ILE A 87 11.78 -9.01 -20.37
C ILE A 87 12.72 -7.92 -19.82
N VAL A 88 14.00 -8.24 -19.67
CA VAL A 88 14.99 -7.35 -19.03
C VAL A 88 15.61 -6.34 -20.02
N ALA A 89 15.55 -6.61 -21.33
CA ALA A 89 16.17 -5.76 -22.36
C ALA A 89 15.74 -4.29 -22.31
N PRO A 90 14.43 -3.94 -22.20
CA PRO A 90 14.00 -2.54 -22.13
C PRO A 90 14.59 -1.78 -20.95
N VAL A 91 14.79 -2.45 -19.81
CA VAL A 91 15.36 -1.86 -18.58
C VAL A 91 16.88 -1.69 -18.68
N SER A 92 17.53 -2.54 -19.48
CA SER A 92 18.99 -2.60 -19.61
C SER A 92 19.54 -1.83 -20.82
N SER A 93 18.68 -1.14 -21.57
CA SER A 93 19.06 -0.39 -22.77
C SER A 93 20.07 0.72 -22.44
N ASN A 94 21.03 0.96 -23.33
CA ASN A 94 21.94 2.11 -23.19
C ASN A 94 21.22 3.44 -23.53
N GLU A 95 20.22 3.40 -24.41
CA GLU A 95 19.44 4.58 -24.84
C GLU A 95 18.24 4.86 -23.93
N PHE A 96 18.18 4.18 -22.78
CA PHE A 96 17.04 4.14 -21.89
C PHE A 96 16.48 5.54 -21.54
N VAL A 97 17.33 6.45 -21.08
CA VAL A 97 16.91 7.78 -20.63
C VAL A 97 16.45 8.64 -21.80
N GLU A 98 17.08 8.52 -22.96
CA GLU A 98 16.72 9.30 -24.15
C GLU A 98 15.41 8.79 -24.76
N ASP A 99 15.25 7.48 -24.90
CA ASP A 99 14.03 6.86 -25.42
C ASP A 99 12.83 7.13 -24.49
N THR A 100 13.02 7.07 -23.17
CA THR A 100 11.93 7.34 -22.20
C THR A 100 11.49 8.80 -22.20
N LYS A 101 12.41 9.75 -22.40
CA LYS A 101 12.08 11.18 -22.54
C LYS A 101 11.40 11.50 -23.86
N SER A 102 11.83 10.85 -24.94
CA SER A 102 11.38 11.16 -26.31
C SER A 102 10.11 10.41 -26.74
N SER A 103 9.80 9.26 -26.11
CA SER A 103 8.73 8.37 -26.56
C SER A 103 7.80 7.88 -25.45
N THR A 104 6.58 8.42 -25.44
CA THR A 104 5.48 7.93 -24.57
C THR A 104 5.13 6.46 -24.82
N SER A 105 5.40 5.92 -26.02
CA SER A 105 5.14 4.51 -26.33
C SER A 105 6.18 3.61 -25.68
N TRP A 106 7.45 4.02 -25.74
CA TRP A 106 8.54 3.29 -25.10
C TRP A 106 8.46 3.33 -23.59
N THR A 107 8.05 4.46 -23.00
CA THR A 107 7.78 4.57 -21.55
C THR A 107 6.85 3.45 -21.07
N LYS A 108 5.78 3.12 -21.83
CA LYS A 108 4.85 2.02 -21.51
C LYS A 108 5.48 0.64 -21.63
N VAL A 109 6.38 0.44 -22.59
CA VAL A 109 7.10 -0.84 -22.77
C VAL A 109 8.03 -1.08 -21.59
N VAL A 110 8.78 -0.07 -21.19
CA VAL A 110 9.63 -0.13 -20.01
C VAL A 110 8.79 -0.36 -18.76
N GLU A 111 7.70 0.39 -18.58
CA GLU A 111 6.78 0.22 -17.45
C GLU A 111 6.26 -1.22 -17.35
N GLY A 112 5.78 -1.79 -18.48
CA GLY A 112 5.33 -3.18 -18.55
C GLY A 112 6.45 -4.17 -18.22
N SER A 113 7.67 -3.91 -18.68
CA SER A 113 8.84 -4.73 -18.38
C SER A 113 9.19 -4.71 -16.89
N LEU A 114 9.17 -3.52 -16.27
CA LEU A 114 9.42 -3.37 -14.83
C LEU A 114 8.36 -4.02 -13.97
N LYS A 115 7.08 -4.02 -14.40
CA LYS A 115 6.02 -4.76 -13.72
C LYS A 115 6.31 -6.25 -13.69
N VAL A 116 6.68 -6.84 -14.83
CA VAL A 116 7.07 -8.27 -14.90
C VAL A 116 8.30 -8.53 -14.04
N VAL A 117 9.33 -7.68 -14.13
CA VAL A 117 10.56 -7.78 -13.31
C VAL A 117 10.24 -7.75 -11.82
N SER A 118 9.46 -6.77 -11.38
CA SER A 118 9.04 -6.58 -9.99
C SER A 118 8.26 -7.80 -9.47
N ARG A 119 7.35 -8.37 -10.27
CA ARG A 119 6.62 -9.61 -9.93
C ARG A 119 7.55 -10.81 -9.79
N LEU A 120 8.47 -11.02 -10.73
CA LEU A 120 9.43 -12.12 -10.67
C LEU A 120 10.40 -11.98 -9.49
N MET A 121 10.83 -10.75 -9.17
CA MET A 121 11.66 -10.46 -8.00
C MET A 121 10.89 -10.71 -6.69
N GLY A 122 9.59 -10.41 -6.64
CA GLY A 122 8.73 -10.64 -5.49
C GLY A 122 8.31 -12.10 -5.28
N SER A 123 8.58 -12.99 -6.23
CA SER A 123 8.28 -14.43 -6.12
C SER A 123 9.01 -15.06 -4.93
N SER A 124 8.30 -15.88 -4.16
CA SER A 124 8.89 -16.60 -3.03
C SER A 124 9.90 -17.67 -3.48
N GLY A 125 10.80 -18.05 -2.58
CA GLY A 125 11.81 -19.09 -2.84
C GLY A 125 12.95 -18.65 -3.77
N SER A 126 13.53 -19.62 -4.50
CA SER A 126 14.79 -19.41 -5.23
C SER A 126 14.66 -18.50 -6.46
N THR A 127 13.46 -18.43 -7.06
CA THR A 127 13.20 -17.63 -8.26
C THR A 127 13.37 -16.14 -7.99
N GLY A 128 12.73 -15.61 -6.93
CA GLY A 128 12.88 -14.21 -6.55
C GLY A 128 14.32 -13.85 -6.18
N ILE A 129 15.00 -14.71 -5.42
CA ILE A 129 16.43 -14.52 -5.06
C ILE A 129 17.30 -14.42 -6.32
N LYS A 130 17.12 -15.35 -7.27
CA LYS A 130 17.89 -15.36 -8.52
C LYS A 130 17.57 -14.13 -9.38
N MET A 131 16.31 -13.71 -9.43
CA MET A 131 15.89 -12.53 -10.19
C MET A 131 16.47 -11.24 -9.60
N ARG A 132 16.41 -11.06 -8.27
CA ARG A 132 17.04 -9.91 -7.59
C ARG A 132 18.54 -9.86 -7.85
N ARG A 133 19.22 -11.01 -7.80
CA ARG A 133 20.65 -11.14 -8.17
C ARG A 133 20.92 -10.73 -9.62
N LEU A 134 20.09 -11.18 -10.56
CA LEU A 134 20.25 -10.89 -11.98
C LEU A 134 20.17 -9.38 -12.25
N ILE A 135 19.18 -8.70 -11.66
CA ILE A 135 19.04 -7.25 -11.81
C ILE A 135 20.17 -6.51 -11.09
N ALA A 136 20.51 -6.89 -9.85
CA ALA A 136 21.60 -6.29 -9.09
C ALA A 136 22.96 -6.36 -9.81
N ASN A 137 23.21 -7.45 -10.54
CA ASN A 137 24.44 -7.64 -11.31
C ASN A 137 24.41 -6.99 -12.70
N ASN A 138 23.29 -6.40 -13.11
CA ASN A 138 23.16 -5.69 -14.38
C ASN A 138 23.37 -4.19 -14.17
N SER A 139 24.62 -3.73 -14.36
CA SER A 139 24.99 -2.34 -14.10
C SER A 139 24.16 -1.33 -14.91
N ASN A 140 23.75 -1.66 -16.13
CA ASN A 140 22.92 -0.77 -16.94
C ASN A 140 21.51 -0.66 -16.36
N ALA A 141 20.89 -1.79 -16.01
CA ALA A 141 19.57 -1.79 -15.40
C ALA A 141 19.53 -0.97 -14.11
N VAL A 142 20.50 -1.18 -13.20
CA VAL A 142 20.58 -0.42 -11.94
C VAL A 142 20.76 1.07 -12.23
N LYS A 143 21.76 1.47 -13.04
CA LYS A 143 22.00 2.88 -13.39
C LYS A 143 20.78 3.54 -14.04
N ASN A 144 20.06 2.82 -14.90
CA ASN A 144 18.85 3.32 -15.56
C ASN A 144 17.72 3.56 -14.55
N LEU A 145 17.48 2.63 -13.64
CA LEU A 145 16.48 2.77 -12.58
C LEU A 145 16.77 3.98 -11.69
N GLU A 146 18.03 4.19 -11.33
CA GLU A 146 18.48 5.35 -10.55
C GLU A 146 18.29 6.66 -11.33
N ALA A 147 18.68 6.68 -12.60
CA ALA A 147 18.53 7.84 -13.46
C ALA A 147 17.06 8.27 -13.58
N ILE A 148 16.12 7.32 -13.66
CA ILE A 148 14.67 7.61 -13.69
C ILE A 148 14.23 8.32 -12.41
N LEU A 149 14.67 7.84 -11.25
CA LEU A 149 14.33 8.46 -9.97
C LEU A 149 14.87 9.89 -9.86
N GLU A 150 15.96 10.21 -10.56
CA GLU A 150 16.51 11.57 -10.61
C GLU A 150 15.86 12.45 -11.72
N MET A 151 14.98 11.89 -12.57
CA MET A 151 14.27 12.68 -13.59
C MET A 151 13.29 13.67 -12.97
N ASP A 152 13.15 14.83 -13.64
CA ASP A 152 12.17 15.85 -13.29
C ASP A 152 10.75 15.27 -13.43
N MET A 153 9.93 15.47 -12.39
CA MET A 153 8.53 15.01 -12.39
C MET A 153 7.64 15.93 -13.22
N LYS A 154 8.11 17.13 -13.58
CA LYS A 154 7.30 18.12 -14.29
C LYS A 154 6.94 17.65 -15.69
N SER A 155 5.66 17.83 -16.03
CA SER A 155 5.15 17.81 -17.41
C SER A 155 5.05 16.46 -18.14
N ASN A 156 5.26 15.32 -17.48
CA ASN A 156 4.97 14.01 -18.09
C ASN A 156 4.48 12.97 -17.08
N SER A 157 3.17 12.73 -17.09
CA SER A 157 2.50 11.75 -16.22
C SER A 157 3.10 10.34 -16.32
N GLY A 158 3.61 9.96 -17.50
CA GLY A 158 4.20 8.63 -17.71
C GLY A 158 5.58 8.46 -17.06
N ILE A 159 6.33 9.55 -16.84
CA ILE A 159 7.60 9.51 -16.11
C ILE A 159 7.34 9.25 -14.63
N ILE A 160 6.30 9.85 -14.06
CA ILE A 160 5.91 9.66 -12.65
C ILE A 160 5.49 8.19 -12.41
N GLU A 161 4.66 7.63 -13.28
CA GLU A 161 4.30 6.20 -13.23
C GLU A 161 5.54 5.30 -13.33
N LEU A 162 6.48 5.64 -14.21
CA LEU A 162 7.73 4.91 -14.38
C LEU A 162 8.65 5.03 -13.14
N GLN A 163 8.70 6.19 -12.50
CA GLN A 163 9.44 6.41 -11.25
C GLN A 163 8.92 5.52 -10.13
N MET A 164 7.60 5.33 -10.03
CA MET A 164 7.05 4.39 -9.05
C MET A 164 7.49 2.96 -9.31
N ARG A 165 7.51 2.52 -10.59
CA ARG A 165 8.01 1.19 -10.94
C ARG A 165 9.50 1.03 -10.67
N ALA A 166 10.28 2.09 -10.90
CA ALA A 166 11.69 2.08 -10.54
C ALA A 166 11.90 2.00 -9.02
N LEU A 167 11.10 2.75 -8.25
CA LEU A 167 11.10 2.72 -6.79
C LEU A 167 10.76 1.32 -6.25
N GLU A 168 9.71 0.67 -6.75
CA GLU A 168 9.34 -0.70 -6.37
C GLU A 168 10.50 -1.70 -6.56
N VAL A 169 11.17 -1.64 -7.72
CA VAL A 169 12.30 -2.53 -8.04
C VAL A 169 13.51 -2.21 -7.15
N LEU A 170 13.86 -0.93 -7.00
CA LEU A 170 15.00 -0.52 -6.19
C LEU A 170 14.80 -0.81 -4.70
N THR A 171 13.58 -0.71 -4.18
CA THR A 171 13.25 -1.15 -2.81
C THR A 171 13.51 -2.64 -2.64
N GLN A 172 13.04 -3.49 -3.56
CA GLN A 172 13.33 -4.93 -3.50
C GLN A 172 14.83 -5.25 -3.61
N LEU A 173 15.60 -4.44 -4.33
CA LEU A 173 17.06 -4.56 -4.40
C LEU A 173 17.75 -4.06 -3.12
N ALA A 174 17.25 -3.01 -2.48
CA ALA A 174 17.82 -2.47 -1.24
C ALA A 174 17.65 -3.42 -0.05
N LEU A 175 16.55 -4.19 -0.06
CA LEU A 175 16.21 -5.24 0.92
C LEU A 175 16.88 -6.59 0.59
N TYR A 176 17.35 -6.75 -0.65
CA TYR A 176 18.24 -7.83 -1.01
C TYR A 176 19.62 -7.42 -0.48
N HIS A 177 20.15 -8.11 0.53
CA HIS A 177 21.46 -7.82 1.14
C HIS A 177 22.57 -8.70 0.54
N PRO A 178 22.98 -8.57 -0.74
CA PRO A 178 24.04 -9.41 -1.28
C PRO A 178 25.39 -8.97 -0.71
N THR A 179 26.20 -9.96 -0.36
CA THR A 179 27.55 -9.81 0.22
C THR A 179 28.55 -9.07 -0.68
N SER A 180 28.18 -8.75 -1.94
CA SER A 180 29.07 -8.16 -2.94
C SER A 180 28.33 -7.31 -3.98
N ALA A 181 27.36 -6.47 -3.58
CA ALA A 181 26.68 -5.58 -4.54
C ALA A 181 27.58 -4.40 -4.97
N PRO A 182 27.74 -4.16 -6.29
CA PRO A 182 28.19 -2.87 -6.79
C PRO A 182 27.14 -1.81 -6.43
N SER A 183 27.58 -0.55 -6.24
CA SER A 183 26.80 0.58 -5.72
C SER A 183 25.36 0.65 -6.26
N VAL A 184 24.43 0.02 -5.54
CA VAL A 184 23.04 0.42 -5.52
C VAL A 184 23.02 1.86 -5.01
N MET A 185 22.18 2.72 -5.57
CA MET A 185 21.82 4.02 -5.03
C MET A 185 21.86 3.96 -3.53
N ARG A 186 22.66 4.86 -2.94
CA ARG A 186 22.75 5.02 -1.50
C ARG A 186 21.33 4.99 -0.93
N ARG A 187 21.07 4.07 0.00
CA ARG A 187 19.72 3.84 0.57
C ARG A 187 19.08 5.14 1.02
N GLU A 188 19.90 6.08 1.50
CA GLU A 188 19.53 7.45 1.85
C GLU A 188 18.81 8.18 0.72
N LYS A 189 19.36 8.18 -0.51
CA LYS A 189 18.74 8.83 -1.67
C LYS A 189 17.43 8.16 -2.07
N LEU A 190 17.37 6.82 -1.96
CA LEU A 190 16.14 6.07 -2.25
C LEU A 190 15.03 6.45 -1.26
N ILE A 191 15.37 6.50 0.02
CA ILE A 191 14.46 6.93 1.10
C ILE A 191 14.03 8.38 0.89
N GLU A 192 14.94 9.30 0.58
CA GLU A 192 14.63 10.70 0.29
C GLU A 192 13.61 10.81 -0.86
N ARG A 193 13.82 10.06 -1.94
CA ARG A 193 12.88 10.06 -3.07
C ARG A 193 11.52 9.46 -2.70
N ALA A 194 11.51 8.38 -1.93
CA ALA A 194 10.29 7.74 -1.50
C ALA A 194 9.50 8.64 -0.53
N LEU A 195 10.17 9.32 0.40
CA LEU A 195 9.60 10.33 1.30
C LEU A 195 9.00 11.50 0.51
N HIS A 196 9.73 12.00 -0.51
CA HIS A 196 9.20 13.05 -1.38
C HIS A 196 7.88 12.61 -2.02
N ILE A 197 7.84 11.46 -2.69
CA ILE A 197 6.62 10.97 -3.36
C ILE A 197 5.49 10.72 -2.34
N PHE A 198 5.82 10.13 -1.19
CA PHE A 198 4.82 9.76 -0.21
C PHE A 198 4.26 10.96 0.57
N LEU A 199 5.07 11.96 0.92
CA LEU A 199 4.64 13.06 1.79
C LEU A 199 4.19 14.30 1.02
N THR A 200 4.66 14.55 -0.21
CA THR A 200 4.31 15.77 -0.97
C THR A 200 3.10 15.57 -1.89
N ALA A 201 2.54 16.69 -2.37
CA ALA A 201 1.41 16.72 -3.30
C ALA A 201 1.69 17.45 -4.62
N ASP A 202 2.85 18.10 -4.75
CA ASP A 202 3.27 18.85 -5.93
C ASP A 202 3.32 17.97 -7.18
N TRP A 203 3.87 16.76 -7.07
CA TRP A 203 3.94 15.82 -8.18
C TRP A 203 2.54 15.36 -8.62
N MET A 204 1.58 15.23 -7.70
CA MET A 204 0.19 14.85 -8.03
C MET A 204 -0.49 15.97 -8.81
N GLU A 205 -0.24 17.22 -8.47
CA GLU A 205 -0.74 18.34 -9.27
C GLU A 205 -0.19 18.31 -10.70
N ASP A 206 1.11 18.11 -10.85
CA ASP A 206 1.76 18.08 -12.17
C ASP A 206 1.31 16.86 -13.00
N TYR A 207 1.13 15.71 -12.35
CA TYR A 207 0.54 14.51 -12.95
C TYR A 207 -0.86 14.81 -13.50
N LEU A 208 -1.75 15.35 -12.65
CA LEU A 208 -3.13 15.61 -13.03
C LEU A 208 -3.26 16.72 -14.08
N LYS A 209 -2.40 17.75 -14.04
CA LYS A 209 -2.32 18.80 -15.08
C LYS A 209 -1.98 18.21 -16.45
N ASP A 210 -0.98 17.33 -16.52
CA ASP A 210 -0.58 16.71 -17.78
C ASP A 210 -1.64 15.72 -18.30
N VAL A 211 -2.22 14.90 -17.42
CA VAL A 211 -3.33 14.00 -17.80
C VAL A 211 -4.52 14.79 -18.33
N LYS A 212 -4.92 15.87 -17.65
CA LYS A 212 -5.98 16.76 -18.14
C LYS A 212 -5.67 17.34 -19.51
N LYS A 213 -4.44 17.83 -19.72
CA LYS A 213 -3.99 18.31 -21.04
C LYS A 213 -4.08 17.24 -22.12
N LYS A 214 -3.82 15.97 -21.80
CA LYS A 214 -3.96 14.83 -22.72
C LYS A 214 -5.44 14.50 -23.00
N ILE A 215 -6.30 14.61 -21.99
CA ILE A 215 -7.75 14.38 -22.08
C ILE A 215 -8.44 15.48 -22.92
N ASP A 216 -8.03 16.73 -22.77
CA ASP A 216 -8.63 17.88 -23.46
C ASP A 216 -8.19 18.02 -24.94
N LYS A 217 -7.13 17.32 -25.36
CA LYS A 217 -6.72 17.30 -26.77
C LYS A 217 -7.75 16.54 -27.62
N PRO A 218 -8.25 17.11 -28.73
CA PRO A 218 -9.22 16.43 -29.59
C PRO A 218 -8.59 15.20 -30.27
N THR A 219 -9.24 14.05 -30.12
CA THR A 219 -8.86 12.79 -30.79
C THR A 219 -8.92 12.97 -32.32
N PRO A 220 -7.94 12.51 -33.12
CA PRO A 220 -7.91 12.70 -34.58
C PRO A 220 -9.16 12.19 -35.33
N SER A 221 -9.90 11.25 -34.74
CA SER A 221 -11.15 10.70 -35.28
C SER A 221 -12.32 11.68 -35.33
N GLN A 222 -12.21 12.87 -34.74
CA GLN A 222 -13.24 13.93 -34.82
C GLN A 222 -13.11 14.85 -36.04
N LYS A 223 -12.02 14.75 -36.83
CA LYS A 223 -11.78 15.66 -37.96
C LYS A 223 -12.34 15.21 -39.32
N ASN A 224 -12.75 13.95 -39.48
CA ASN A 224 -13.17 13.44 -40.79
C ASN A 224 -14.63 13.00 -40.79
N THR A 225 -15.54 13.92 -41.09
CA THR A 225 -16.78 13.59 -41.81
C THR A 225 -17.23 14.81 -42.60
N SER A 226 -16.58 15.04 -43.74
CA SER A 226 -17.20 15.76 -44.85
C SER A 226 -18.32 14.89 -45.39
N ALA A 227 -19.58 15.25 -45.12
CA ALA A 227 -20.74 14.62 -45.73
C ALA A 227 -21.71 15.69 -46.21
N ARG A 228 -22.10 15.55 -47.49
CA ARG A 228 -23.03 16.37 -48.29
C ARG A 228 -24.31 16.78 -47.53
N PRO A 229 -24.88 17.96 -47.83
CA PRO A 229 -26.05 18.46 -47.13
C PRO A 229 -27.33 17.79 -47.66
N SER A 230 -28.06 17.09 -46.79
CA SER A 230 -29.49 16.88 -46.98
C SER A 230 -30.23 16.93 -45.65
N MET A 231 -31.54 17.19 -45.76
CA MET A 231 -32.47 17.78 -44.79
C MET A 231 -32.49 17.08 -43.41
N GLY A 232 -32.32 17.87 -42.34
CA GLY A 232 -32.51 17.42 -40.96
C GLY A 232 -31.70 18.20 -39.92
N THR A 233 -31.76 19.53 -39.92
CA THR A 233 -31.01 20.41 -39.00
C THR A 233 -31.20 20.02 -37.53
N PHE A 234 -32.40 19.59 -37.14
CA PHE A 234 -32.72 19.13 -35.78
C PHE A 234 -32.01 17.81 -35.41
N ASN A 235 -31.98 16.83 -36.32
CA ASN A 235 -31.32 15.54 -36.11
C ASN A 235 -29.78 15.72 -36.02
N LYS A 236 -29.21 16.65 -36.80
CA LYS A 236 -27.78 17.01 -36.73
C LYS A 236 -27.43 17.68 -35.40
N LEU A 237 -28.27 18.59 -34.90
CA LEU A 237 -28.07 19.25 -33.61
C LEU A 237 -28.18 18.23 -32.46
N PHE A 238 -29.20 17.37 -32.50
CA PHE A 238 -29.43 16.33 -31.49
C PHE A 238 -28.25 15.34 -31.41
N LYS A 239 -27.75 14.86 -32.57
CA LYS A 239 -26.54 14.03 -32.63
C LYS A 239 -25.29 14.75 -32.10
N LYS A 240 -25.16 16.06 -32.33
CA LYS A 240 -24.05 16.86 -31.81
C LYS A 240 -24.11 16.99 -30.29
N VAL A 241 -25.29 17.26 -29.72
CA VAL A 241 -25.51 17.35 -28.28
C VAL A 241 -25.23 16.01 -27.59
N ILE A 242 -25.70 14.89 -28.16
CA ILE A 242 -25.40 13.55 -27.62
C ILE A 242 -23.90 13.28 -27.63
N LYS A 243 -23.21 13.52 -28.76
CA LYS A 243 -21.76 13.31 -28.86
C LYS A 243 -20.99 14.16 -27.85
N GLU A 244 -21.38 15.42 -27.65
CA GLU A 244 -20.72 16.30 -26.68
C GLU A 244 -20.97 15.84 -25.24
N LYS A 245 -22.20 15.41 -24.92
CA LYS A 245 -22.54 14.87 -23.59
C LYS A 245 -21.75 13.60 -23.29
N THR A 246 -21.69 12.66 -24.24
CA THR A 246 -20.88 11.43 -24.10
C THR A 246 -19.40 11.74 -23.99
N ALA A 247 -18.87 12.67 -24.80
CA ALA A 247 -17.47 13.06 -24.72
C ALA A 247 -17.13 13.75 -23.39
N LYS A 248 -18.05 14.55 -22.83
CA LYS A 248 -17.88 15.13 -21.49
C LYS A 248 -17.81 14.04 -20.41
N GLN A 249 -18.74 13.09 -20.43
CA GLN A 249 -18.76 11.98 -19.48
C GLN A 249 -17.47 11.14 -19.55
N VAL A 250 -17.00 10.79 -20.76
CA VAL A 250 -15.74 10.04 -20.93
C VAL A 250 -14.53 10.81 -20.39
N ARG A 251 -14.51 12.15 -20.53
CA ARG A 251 -13.44 12.99 -19.96
C ARG A 251 -13.48 12.98 -18.42
N GLU A 252 -14.67 13.07 -17.83
CA GLU A 252 -14.86 12.99 -16.37
C GLU A 252 -14.43 11.62 -15.81
N GLU A 253 -14.81 10.52 -16.47
CA GLU A 253 -14.41 9.16 -16.08
C GLU A 253 -12.89 8.96 -16.14
N LYS A 254 -12.24 9.40 -17.22
CA LYS A 254 -10.77 9.36 -17.34
C LYS A 254 -10.06 10.20 -16.28
N MET A 255 -10.66 11.32 -15.89
CA MET A 255 -10.10 12.16 -14.82
C MET A 255 -10.22 11.48 -13.46
N LYS A 256 -11.34 10.79 -13.18
CA LYS A 256 -11.51 9.97 -11.98
C LYS A 256 -10.52 8.79 -11.94
N GLU A 257 -10.30 8.14 -13.07
CA GLU A 257 -9.28 7.09 -13.18
C GLU A 257 -7.88 7.63 -12.85
N ALA A 258 -7.54 8.83 -13.34
CA ALA A 258 -6.27 9.50 -13.06
C ALA A 258 -6.12 9.86 -11.56
N GLN A 259 -7.18 10.32 -10.91
CA GLN A 259 -7.21 10.54 -9.45
C GLN A 259 -6.90 9.26 -8.69
N GLY A 260 -7.59 8.16 -9.06
CA GLY A 260 -7.35 6.85 -8.46
C GLY A 260 -5.93 6.33 -8.70
N THR A 261 -5.35 6.59 -9.88
CA THR A 261 -3.95 6.25 -10.17
C THR A 261 -2.99 7.06 -9.31
N ALA A 262 -3.18 8.37 -9.17
CA ALA A 262 -2.34 9.21 -8.30
C ALA A 262 -2.40 8.73 -6.83
N GLY A 263 -3.60 8.43 -6.31
CA GLY A 263 -3.76 7.86 -4.97
C GLY A 263 -3.01 6.53 -4.79
N ARG A 264 -3.14 5.59 -5.74
CA ARG A 264 -2.42 4.31 -5.72
C ARG A 264 -0.90 4.48 -5.80
N LEU A 265 -0.40 5.43 -6.59
CA LEU A 265 1.02 5.71 -6.67
C LEU A 265 1.55 6.22 -5.31
N LYS A 266 0.82 7.12 -4.64
CA LYS A 266 1.16 7.56 -3.28
C LYS A 266 1.19 6.39 -2.30
N GLU A 267 0.17 5.54 -2.30
CA GLU A 267 0.11 4.34 -1.46
C GLU A 267 1.30 3.41 -1.69
N LYS A 268 1.68 3.16 -2.95
CA LYS A 268 2.83 2.32 -3.29
C LYS A 268 4.16 2.90 -2.81
N ALA A 269 4.33 4.23 -2.81
CA ALA A 269 5.49 4.85 -2.18
C ALA A 269 5.48 4.66 -0.66
N GLY A 270 4.30 4.73 -0.03
CA GLY A 270 4.12 4.42 1.39
C GLY A 270 4.51 2.97 1.72
N GLU A 271 4.03 2.00 0.94
CA GLU A 271 4.40 0.59 1.09
C GLU A 271 5.92 0.40 0.95
N ALA A 272 6.54 1.02 -0.05
CA ALA A 272 7.98 0.94 -0.25
C ALA A 272 8.76 1.48 0.96
N LEU A 273 8.34 2.62 1.51
CA LEU A 273 8.93 3.19 2.73
C LEU A 273 8.71 2.30 3.95
N ALA A 274 7.52 1.71 4.10
CA ALA A 274 7.22 0.78 5.18
C ALA A 274 8.11 -0.47 5.13
N MET A 275 8.38 -0.99 3.93
CA MET A 275 9.34 -2.09 3.75
C MET A 275 10.77 -1.67 4.11
N LEU A 276 11.22 -0.49 3.66
CA LEU A 276 12.55 0.03 3.96
C LEU A 276 12.74 0.33 5.45
N SER A 277 11.72 0.87 6.13
CA SER A 277 11.79 1.18 7.55
C SER A 277 11.78 -0.09 8.43
N SER A 278 11.19 -1.19 7.94
CA SER A 278 11.15 -2.46 8.66
C SER A 278 12.45 -3.27 8.55
N ASP A 279 13.35 -2.89 7.63
CA ASP A 279 14.61 -3.57 7.43
C ASP A 279 15.71 -3.00 8.33
N SER A 280 16.42 -3.89 9.04
CA SER A 280 17.40 -3.51 10.05
C SER A 280 18.61 -2.74 9.52
N GLU A 281 18.94 -2.88 8.22
CA GLU A 281 20.05 -2.15 7.61
C GLU A 281 19.57 -0.87 6.92
N ALA A 282 18.42 -0.91 6.25
CA ALA A 282 17.88 0.28 5.58
C ALA A 282 17.37 1.33 6.56
N ILE A 283 16.85 0.92 7.72
CA ILE A 283 16.40 1.86 8.76
C ILE A 283 17.52 2.80 9.24
N LYS A 284 18.78 2.36 9.19
CA LYS A 284 19.95 3.18 9.58
C LYS A 284 20.18 4.39 8.66
N SER A 285 19.63 4.35 7.46
CA SER A 285 19.72 5.44 6.47
C SER A 285 18.60 6.48 6.63
N PHE A 286 17.66 6.28 7.56
CA PHE A 286 16.66 7.30 7.91
C PHE A 286 17.28 8.34 8.84
N THR A 287 17.06 9.62 8.53
CA THR A 287 17.58 10.73 9.33
C THR A 287 16.65 11.12 10.49
N GLY A 288 15.40 10.66 10.47
CA GLY A 288 14.40 11.02 11.49
C GLY A 288 14.09 12.51 11.53
N CYS A 289 14.03 13.16 10.36
CA CYS A 289 13.74 14.59 10.24
C CYS A 289 12.39 14.95 10.88
N ASP A 290 12.37 15.96 11.76
CA ASP A 290 11.16 16.40 12.46
C ASP A 290 10.01 16.76 11.50
N ASP A 291 10.31 17.39 10.35
CA ASP A 291 9.29 17.70 9.33
C ASP A 291 8.63 16.42 8.77
N ASP A 292 9.44 15.41 8.45
CA ASP A 292 8.95 14.14 7.92
C ASP A 292 8.11 13.40 8.97
N ILE A 293 8.55 13.37 10.24
CA ILE A 293 7.81 12.76 11.34
C ILE A 293 6.48 13.48 11.58
N ASN A 294 6.45 14.81 11.51
CA ASN A 294 5.23 15.60 11.65
C ASN A 294 4.26 15.31 10.49
N ARG A 295 4.75 15.26 9.25
CA ARG A 295 3.91 14.98 8.07
C ARG A 295 3.38 13.54 8.06
N LEU A 296 4.19 12.56 8.49
CA LEU A 296 3.74 11.20 8.74
C LEU A 296 2.66 11.14 9.83
N THR A 297 2.84 11.91 10.91
CA THR A 297 1.85 12.03 11.99
C THR A 297 0.55 12.64 11.49
N GLU A 298 0.60 13.64 10.60
CA GLU A 298 -0.59 14.23 9.99
C GLU A 298 -1.36 13.24 9.10
N LEU A 299 -0.65 12.36 8.38
CA LEU A 299 -1.29 11.32 7.57
C LEU A 299 -2.12 10.34 8.39
N LEU A 300 -1.85 10.18 9.69
CA LEU A 300 -2.70 9.39 10.58
C LEU A 300 -4.07 10.03 10.84
N ASP A 301 -4.27 11.33 10.58
CA ASP A 301 -5.54 11.99 10.88
C ASP A 301 -6.69 11.52 9.98
N CYS A 302 -7.65 10.78 10.54
CA CYS A 302 -8.88 10.39 9.84
C CYS A 302 -9.74 11.60 9.40
N ASN A 303 -9.56 12.76 10.05
CA ASN A 303 -10.27 13.98 9.66
C ASN A 303 -9.73 14.54 8.33
N ILE A 304 -8.49 14.23 7.97
CA ILE A 304 -7.91 14.58 6.68
C ILE A 304 -8.29 13.44 5.71
N ARG A 305 -9.41 13.64 5.01
CA ARG A 305 -9.95 12.65 4.07
C ARG A 305 -9.32 12.76 2.68
N THR A 306 -8.97 13.97 2.25
CA THR A 306 -8.55 14.23 0.88
C THR A 306 -7.33 15.14 0.78
N ILE A 307 -6.58 15.00 -0.31
CA ILE A 307 -5.49 15.89 -0.72
C ILE A 307 -6.03 16.77 -1.84
N LYS A 308 -5.92 18.09 -1.66
CA LYS A 308 -6.35 19.07 -2.65
C LYS A 308 -5.22 19.34 -3.64
N CYS A 309 -5.47 19.07 -4.92
CA CYS A 309 -4.56 19.32 -6.02
C CYS A 309 -5.12 20.41 -6.95
N LYS A 310 -4.38 21.51 -7.10
CA LYS A 310 -4.75 22.60 -8.01
C LYS A 310 -4.30 22.26 -9.43
N ILE A 311 -5.25 22.01 -10.33
CA ILE A 311 -4.98 21.58 -11.71
C ILE A 311 -5.18 22.71 -12.74
N SER A 312 -5.77 23.83 -12.35
CA SER A 312 -5.81 25.09 -13.10
C SER A 312 -6.06 26.26 -12.14
N THR A 313 -6.23 27.49 -12.66
CA THR A 313 -6.58 28.67 -11.85
C THR A 313 -7.95 28.56 -11.16
N THR A 314 -8.85 27.74 -11.71
CA THR A 314 -10.23 27.58 -11.20
C THR A 314 -10.55 26.16 -10.76
N ASP A 315 -9.78 25.17 -11.21
CA ASP A 315 -10.14 23.77 -11.04
C ASP A 315 -9.25 23.13 -9.97
N THR A 316 -9.87 22.67 -8.90
CA THR A 316 -9.25 21.89 -7.84
C THR A 316 -9.84 20.49 -7.85
N VAL A 317 -8.98 19.50 -7.69
CA VAL A 317 -9.34 18.09 -7.60
C VAL A 317 -8.96 17.58 -6.23
N GLU A 318 -9.82 16.76 -5.65
CA GLU A 318 -9.55 16.08 -4.39
C GLU A 318 -9.19 14.61 -4.67
N ILE A 319 -8.12 14.14 -4.04
CA ILE A 319 -7.70 12.72 -4.07
C ILE A 319 -7.90 12.17 -2.67
N ASP A 320 -8.65 11.07 -2.56
CA ASP A 320 -8.86 10.41 -1.27
C ASP A 320 -7.56 9.82 -0.71
N ILE A 321 -7.31 10.06 0.57
CA ILE A 321 -6.24 9.40 1.32
C ILE A 321 -6.76 8.02 1.72
N ASN A 322 -6.26 7.00 1.04
CA ASN A 322 -6.67 5.62 1.32
C ASN A 322 -6.11 5.12 2.65
N THR A 323 -6.75 4.08 3.18
CA THR A 323 -6.33 3.45 4.44
C THR A 323 -4.92 2.86 4.36
N GLY A 324 -4.49 2.39 3.18
CA GLY A 324 -3.12 1.91 2.95
C GLY A 324 -2.03 2.96 3.21
N CYS A 325 -2.28 4.23 2.86
CA CYS A 325 -1.39 5.33 3.21
C CYS A 325 -1.30 5.52 4.73
N ARG A 326 -2.43 5.40 5.45
CA ARG A 326 -2.46 5.54 6.92
C ARG A 326 -1.70 4.40 7.59
N ILE A 327 -1.93 3.16 7.14
CA ILE A 327 -1.21 1.97 7.61
C ILE A 327 0.29 2.14 7.36
N SER A 328 0.68 2.54 6.14
CA SER A 328 2.10 2.76 5.81
C SER A 328 2.74 3.83 6.71
N ALA A 329 2.04 4.95 6.97
CA ALA A 329 2.53 5.97 7.89
C ALA A 329 2.70 5.43 9.31
N GLY A 330 1.75 4.62 9.78
CA GLY A 330 1.83 3.93 11.08
C GLY A 330 3.07 3.02 11.18
N VAL A 331 3.28 2.15 10.18
CA VAL A 331 4.45 1.25 10.12
C VAL A 331 5.76 2.04 10.14
N ILE A 332 5.85 3.11 9.35
CA ILE A 332 7.06 3.94 9.30
C ILE A 332 7.32 4.60 10.66
N LEU A 333 6.30 5.19 11.29
CA LEU A 333 6.42 5.80 12.61
C LEU A 333 6.75 4.78 13.69
N LYS A 334 6.23 3.54 13.58
CA LYS A 334 6.51 2.44 14.52
C LYS A 334 7.98 2.09 14.50
N ASN A 335 8.54 1.91 13.31
CA ASN A 335 9.95 1.60 13.15
C ASN A 335 10.85 2.79 13.52
N LEU A 336 10.40 4.01 13.27
CA LEU A 336 11.08 5.25 13.63
C LEU A 336 10.72 5.76 15.04
N SER A 337 10.22 4.90 15.94
CA SER A 337 9.69 5.33 17.24
C SER A 337 10.69 6.09 18.12
N ASN A 338 12.00 5.89 17.92
CA ASN A 338 13.06 6.65 18.61
C ASN A 338 13.02 8.16 18.30
N TYR A 339 12.46 8.54 17.15
CA TYR A 339 12.31 9.93 16.70
C TYR A 339 10.91 10.49 17.00
N VAL A 340 9.99 9.65 17.48
CA VAL A 340 8.60 10.03 17.72
C VAL A 340 8.48 10.83 19.02
N ASN A 341 7.60 11.84 19.01
CA ASN A 341 7.39 12.77 20.12
C ASN A 341 5.93 12.76 20.62
N VAL A 342 5.66 13.54 21.68
CA VAL A 342 4.34 13.66 22.33
C VAL A 342 3.20 13.99 21.32
N PRO A 343 3.35 14.93 20.37
CA PRO A 343 2.36 15.17 19.32
C PRO A 343 1.89 13.92 18.56
N THR A 344 2.81 13.04 18.16
CA THR A 344 2.45 11.79 17.46
C THR A 344 1.68 10.85 18.36
N LEU A 345 2.14 10.64 19.59
CA LEU A 345 1.42 9.78 20.54
C LEU A 345 0.01 10.31 20.83
N ARG A 346 -0.14 11.63 20.99
CA ARG A 346 -1.45 12.28 21.14
C ARG A 346 -2.35 12.02 19.93
N LYS A 347 -1.78 12.12 18.72
CA LYS A 347 -2.51 11.85 17.47
C LYS A 347 -2.99 10.41 17.41
N VAL A 348 -2.12 9.45 17.70
CA VAL A 348 -2.42 8.00 17.68
C VAL A 348 -3.57 7.67 18.62
N PHE A 349 -3.51 8.16 19.87
CA PHE A 349 -4.60 8.00 20.82
C PHE A 349 -5.90 8.65 20.35
N LYS A 350 -5.86 9.85 19.77
CA LYS A 350 -7.06 10.48 19.20
C LYS A 350 -7.66 9.61 18.08
N GLN A 351 -6.82 8.99 17.25
CA GLN A 351 -7.31 8.09 16.20
C GLN A 351 -7.95 6.84 16.81
N LEU A 352 -7.30 6.18 17.77
CA LEU A 352 -7.88 5.05 18.51
C LEU A 352 -9.20 5.40 19.19
N LEU A 353 -9.36 6.64 19.68
CA LEU A 353 -10.62 7.15 20.24
C LEU A 353 -11.69 7.46 19.17
N SER A 354 -11.30 7.73 17.93
CA SER A 354 -12.21 8.13 16.84
C SER A 354 -12.69 6.96 15.98
N VAL A 355 -12.04 5.79 16.05
CA VAL A 355 -12.53 4.60 15.37
C VAL A 355 -13.93 4.28 15.95
N GLU A 356 -14.94 4.38 15.08
CA GLU A 356 -16.39 4.31 15.34
C GLU A 356 -17.10 5.58 15.85
N GLN A 357 -17.13 6.61 15.00
CA GLN A 357 -18.35 7.40 14.83
C GLN A 357 -18.94 7.09 13.46
N ASP A 358 -19.76 6.03 13.34
CA ASP A 358 -20.92 5.98 12.45
C ASP A 358 -21.79 4.73 12.80
N GLU A 359 -23.08 4.85 12.51
CA GLU A 359 -24.24 3.99 12.87
C GLU A 359 -24.09 2.45 12.73
N PRO A 360 -24.99 1.66 13.36
CA PRO A 360 -24.96 0.20 13.32
C PRO A 360 -24.81 -0.35 11.90
N PHE A 361 -23.76 -1.15 11.73
CA PHE A 361 -23.29 -1.71 10.48
C PHE A 361 -24.35 -2.59 9.79
N THR A 362 -25.11 -1.98 8.88
CA THR A 362 -25.85 -2.71 7.86
C THR A 362 -25.44 -2.17 6.49
N SER A 363 -24.48 -2.85 5.83
CA SER A 363 -24.24 -2.91 4.36
C SER A 363 -22.79 -2.71 3.82
N GLY A 364 -21.75 -2.64 4.64
CA GLY A 364 -20.37 -2.46 4.13
C GLY A 364 -19.78 -3.69 3.40
N CYS A 365 -19.01 -3.45 2.34
CA CYS A 365 -18.21 -4.48 1.64
C CYS A 365 -17.14 -5.08 2.59
N PRO A 366 -16.82 -6.39 2.50
CA PRO A 366 -15.84 -7.04 3.40
C PRO A 366 -14.44 -6.39 3.44
N ASN A 367 -14.03 -5.70 2.38
CA ASN A 367 -12.70 -5.09 2.26
C ASN A 367 -12.51 -3.82 3.11
N GLU A 368 -13.57 -3.05 3.39
CA GLU A 368 -13.46 -1.84 4.23
C GLU A 368 -13.23 -2.21 5.70
N GLN A 369 -13.95 -3.22 6.20
CA GLN A 369 -13.77 -3.75 7.56
C GLN A 369 -12.35 -4.30 7.81
N CYS A 370 -11.72 -4.89 6.80
CA CYS A 370 -10.35 -5.41 6.91
C CYS A 370 -9.30 -4.29 6.98
N GLY A 371 -9.53 -3.19 6.25
CA GLY A 371 -8.68 -2.00 6.28
C GLY A 371 -8.69 -1.31 7.64
N ASP A 372 -9.87 -1.18 8.25
CA ASP A 372 -10.02 -0.53 9.56
C ASP A 372 -9.34 -1.33 10.68
N ARG A 373 -9.47 -2.66 10.69
CA ARG A 373 -8.75 -3.54 11.63
C ARG A 373 -7.24 -3.45 11.46
N SER A 374 -6.76 -3.46 10.23
CA SER A 374 -5.31 -3.34 9.96
C SER A 374 -4.75 -2.00 10.45
N LEU A 375 -5.53 -0.92 10.34
CA LEU A 375 -5.18 0.36 10.92
C LEU A 375 -5.20 0.33 12.46
N GLN A 376 -6.20 -0.30 13.09
CA GLN A 376 -6.24 -0.48 14.54
C GLN A 376 -5.00 -1.24 15.06
N VAL A 377 -4.65 -2.36 14.43
CA VAL A 377 -3.44 -3.13 14.77
C VAL A 377 -2.19 -2.27 14.68
N GLU A 378 -2.05 -1.50 13.60
CA GLU A 378 -0.85 -0.68 13.40
C GLU A 378 -0.78 0.48 14.40
N LEU A 379 -1.90 1.12 14.72
CA LEU A 379 -1.95 2.17 15.74
C LEU A 379 -1.61 1.61 17.13
N LEU A 380 -2.14 0.44 17.50
CA LEU A 380 -1.80 -0.22 18.76
C LEU A 380 -0.33 -0.64 18.81
N SER A 381 0.20 -1.20 17.72
CA SER A 381 1.61 -1.58 17.59
C SER A 381 2.55 -0.37 17.67
N LEU A 382 2.12 0.78 17.15
CA LEU A 382 2.85 2.04 17.29
C LEU A 382 2.89 2.51 18.74
N VAL A 383 1.79 2.38 19.51
CA VAL A 383 1.79 2.70 20.95
C VAL A 383 2.77 1.80 21.71
N THR A 384 2.78 0.50 21.45
CA THR A 384 3.70 -0.43 22.13
C THR A 384 5.16 -0.16 21.76
N ALA A 385 5.46 0.20 20.50
CA ALA A 385 6.80 0.59 20.06
C ALA A 385 7.27 1.91 20.66
N ILE A 386 6.43 2.96 20.69
CA ILE A 386 6.74 4.23 21.35
C ILE A 386 7.07 3.99 22.82
N ARG A 387 6.28 3.16 23.52
CA ARG A 387 6.53 2.78 24.92
C ARG A 387 7.90 2.10 25.09
N ALA A 388 8.25 1.17 24.22
CA ALA A 388 9.49 0.41 24.35
C ALA A 388 10.74 1.29 24.10
N ASN A 389 10.60 2.31 23.25
CA ASN A 389 11.71 3.04 22.68
C ASN A 389 11.82 4.50 23.15
N THR A 390 10.83 5.01 23.89
CA THR A 390 10.81 6.40 24.38
C THR A 390 10.39 6.45 25.85
N ASN A 391 10.81 7.50 26.56
CA ASN A 391 10.36 7.77 27.94
C ASN A 391 9.05 8.58 27.98
N LEU A 392 8.24 8.54 26.91
CA LEU A 392 7.00 9.30 26.85
C LEU A 392 5.98 8.75 27.85
N ASN A 393 5.42 9.64 28.67
CA ASN A 393 4.38 9.27 29.62
C ASN A 393 3.04 9.12 28.89
N LEU A 394 2.62 7.86 28.69
CA LEU A 394 1.36 7.50 28.03
C LEU A 394 0.17 8.18 28.72
N ARG A 395 0.13 8.13 30.05
CA ARG A 395 -0.96 8.67 30.86
C ARG A 395 -1.05 10.19 30.76
N GLU A 396 0.06 10.89 30.99
CA GLU A 396 0.10 12.36 30.89
C GLU A 396 -0.33 12.81 29.49
N THR A 397 0.13 12.10 28.46
CA THR A 397 -0.23 12.41 27.07
C THR A 397 -1.72 12.19 26.81
N LEU A 398 -2.31 11.11 27.33
CA LEU A 398 -3.73 10.81 27.20
C LEU A 398 -4.61 11.82 27.95
N LEU A 399 -4.21 12.19 29.18
CA LEU A 399 -4.91 13.19 30.01
C LEU A 399 -4.77 14.62 29.46
N SER A 400 -3.74 14.89 28.66
CA SER A 400 -3.57 16.16 27.95
C SER A 400 -4.56 16.35 26.79
N GLN A 401 -5.33 15.32 26.45
CA GLN A 401 -6.33 15.40 25.39
C GLN A 401 -7.60 16.08 25.85
N THR A 402 -8.28 16.74 24.91
CA THR A 402 -9.55 17.44 25.16
C THR A 402 -10.70 16.64 24.55
N PRO A 403 -11.81 16.40 25.30
CA PRO A 403 -12.08 16.80 26.70
C PRO A 403 -11.42 15.89 27.77
N ARG A 404 -11.33 16.36 29.03
CA ARG A 404 -10.52 15.78 30.13
C ARG A 404 -10.93 14.37 30.64
N ASP A 405 -12.09 13.84 30.27
CA ASP A 405 -12.57 12.51 30.69
C ASP A 405 -11.98 11.36 29.82
N THR A 406 -10.87 11.63 29.12
CA THR A 406 -10.29 10.80 28.06
C THR A 406 -9.82 9.41 28.48
N LEU A 407 -9.42 9.20 29.73
CA LEU A 407 -8.85 7.90 30.12
C LEU A 407 -9.93 6.83 30.29
N GLU A 408 -11.05 7.17 30.92
CA GLU A 408 -12.18 6.26 31.07
C GLU A 408 -12.81 5.97 29.70
N ASP A 409 -13.02 7.01 28.89
CA ASP A 409 -13.46 6.87 27.49
C ASP A 409 -12.52 5.98 26.67
N PHE A 410 -11.20 6.10 26.88
CA PHE A 410 -10.23 5.27 26.21
C PHE A 410 -10.35 3.80 26.60
N VAL A 411 -10.49 3.48 27.89
CA VAL A 411 -10.69 2.09 28.35
C VAL A 411 -12.00 1.51 27.84
N VAL A 412 -13.10 2.29 27.87
CA VAL A 412 -14.39 1.87 27.30
C VAL A 412 -14.24 1.56 25.80
N ARG A 413 -13.50 2.39 25.06
CA ARG A 413 -13.26 2.16 23.62
C ARG A 413 -12.31 1.00 23.35
N LEU A 414 -11.28 0.78 24.16
CA LEU A 414 -10.43 -0.40 24.05
C LEU A 414 -11.24 -1.68 24.27
N LYS A 415 -12.10 -1.69 25.28
CA LYS A 415 -13.00 -2.82 25.54
C LYS A 415 -13.90 -3.07 24.33
N LYS A 416 -14.58 -2.03 23.84
CA LYS A 416 -15.44 -2.13 22.67
C LYS A 416 -14.68 -2.62 21.44
N MET A 417 -13.46 -2.11 21.21
CA MET A 417 -12.59 -2.57 20.12
C MET A 417 -12.26 -4.07 20.23
N VAL A 418 -12.11 -4.62 21.44
CA VAL A 418 -11.94 -6.07 21.63
C VAL A 418 -13.22 -6.81 21.29
N GLU A 419 -14.38 -6.35 21.79
CA GLU A 419 -15.70 -6.96 21.52
C GLU A 419 -16.01 -7.02 20.01
N ASP A 420 -15.75 -5.91 19.29
CA ASP A 420 -15.97 -5.81 17.84
C ASP A 420 -14.99 -6.67 17.01
N ASN A 421 -13.96 -7.22 17.65
CA ASN A 421 -12.91 -8.04 17.04
C ASN A 421 -12.83 -9.45 17.63
N MET A 422 -13.93 -10.01 18.14
CA MET A 422 -13.98 -11.42 18.58
C MET A 422 -14.22 -12.40 17.43
N TYR A 423 -13.32 -12.40 16.43
CA TYR A 423 -13.34 -13.34 15.29
C TYR A 423 -11.97 -13.97 15.10
N ALA A 424 -11.91 -15.28 14.83
CA ALA A 424 -10.68 -16.01 14.56
C ALA A 424 -9.97 -15.54 13.26
N THR A 425 -9.33 -14.38 13.31
CA THR A 425 -8.51 -13.79 12.24
C THR A 425 -7.20 -13.25 12.83
N PRO A 426 -6.09 -13.21 12.05
CA PRO A 426 -4.81 -12.69 12.54
C PRO A 426 -4.89 -11.25 13.07
N ALA A 427 -5.67 -10.39 12.41
CA ALA A 427 -5.85 -9.00 12.83
C ALA A 427 -6.53 -8.89 14.20
N CYS A 428 -7.56 -9.70 14.44
CA CYS A 428 -8.29 -9.73 15.69
C CYS A 428 -7.42 -10.24 16.85
N LEU A 429 -6.64 -11.30 16.61
CA LEU A 429 -5.65 -11.79 17.58
C LEU A 429 -4.61 -10.71 17.90
N ALA A 430 -4.09 -10.00 16.90
CA ALA A 430 -3.15 -8.90 17.09
C ALA A 430 -3.74 -7.76 17.94
N ILE A 431 -4.97 -7.31 17.61
CA ILE A 431 -5.71 -6.30 18.39
C ILE A 431 -5.82 -6.73 19.85
N GLN A 432 -6.23 -7.99 20.07
CA GLN A 432 -6.42 -8.51 21.40
C GLN A 432 -5.11 -8.53 22.19
N LYS A 433 -4.02 -9.08 21.62
CA LYS A 433 -2.72 -9.19 22.32
C LYS A 433 -2.14 -7.83 22.65
N LEU A 434 -2.17 -6.89 21.69
CA LEU A 434 -1.70 -5.52 21.91
C LEU A 434 -2.56 -4.78 22.95
N THR A 435 -3.88 -5.03 22.96
CA THR A 435 -4.77 -4.46 23.98
C THR A 435 -4.49 -5.06 25.36
N CYS A 436 -4.25 -6.37 25.47
CA CYS A 436 -3.82 -7.00 26.72
C CYS A 436 -2.55 -6.33 27.27
N GLU A 437 -1.53 -6.15 26.44
CA GLU A 437 -0.30 -5.47 26.85
C GLU A 437 -0.56 -4.04 27.34
N LEU A 438 -1.39 -3.27 26.62
CA LEU A 438 -1.70 -1.90 26.98
C LEU A 438 -2.48 -1.82 28.30
N VAL A 439 -3.44 -2.72 28.51
CA VAL A 439 -4.21 -2.81 29.76
C VAL A 439 -3.32 -3.20 30.93
N ILE A 440 -2.43 -4.19 30.77
CA ILE A 440 -1.44 -4.57 31.79
C ILE A 440 -0.61 -3.35 32.21
N GLU A 441 -0.18 -2.52 31.26
CA GLU A 441 0.56 -1.30 31.60
C GLU A 441 -0.28 -0.31 32.40
N PHE A 442 -1.55 -0.09 32.04
CA PHE A 442 -2.40 0.84 32.78
C PHE A 442 -2.71 0.36 34.20
N ILE A 443 -2.82 -0.96 34.43
CA ILE A 443 -3.05 -1.53 35.77
C ILE A 443 -1.87 -1.24 36.72
N LYS A 444 -0.65 -1.02 36.19
CA LYS A 444 0.52 -0.73 37.04
C LYS A 444 0.41 0.59 37.80
N ASP A 445 -0.39 1.54 37.30
CA ASP A 445 -0.72 2.79 38.00
C ASP A 445 -1.98 2.55 38.85
N ASP A 446 -1.80 2.63 40.17
CA ASP A 446 -2.85 2.36 41.16
C ASP A 446 -4.09 3.25 40.97
N GLN A 447 -3.95 4.44 40.36
CA GLN A 447 -5.07 5.35 40.10
C GLN A 447 -6.04 4.84 39.02
N ASN A 448 -5.62 3.85 38.21
CA ASN A 448 -6.43 3.31 37.13
C ASN A 448 -7.16 2.01 37.53
N VAL A 449 -6.70 1.35 38.59
CA VAL A 449 -7.15 0.00 38.98
C VAL A 449 -8.66 -0.07 39.17
N GLU A 450 -9.24 0.88 39.94
CA GLU A 450 -10.68 0.92 40.19
C GLU A 450 -11.49 1.12 38.91
N MET A 451 -11.04 2.00 38.02
CA MET A 451 -11.72 2.29 36.76
C MET A 451 -11.65 1.08 35.79
N ILE A 452 -10.49 0.41 35.71
CA ILE A 452 -10.31 -0.79 34.89
C ILE A 452 -11.19 -1.94 35.39
N ASP A 453 -11.22 -2.17 36.71
CA ASP A 453 -12.06 -3.21 37.34
C ASP A 453 -13.55 -2.92 37.09
N ARG A 454 -13.97 -1.66 37.26
CA ARG A 454 -15.37 -1.23 37.02
C ARG A 454 -15.85 -1.49 35.59
N HIS A 455 -14.99 -1.29 34.59
CA HIS A 455 -15.35 -1.49 33.18
C HIS A 455 -15.23 -2.94 32.70
N ASN A 456 -14.64 -3.81 33.51
CA ASN A 456 -14.53 -5.24 33.27
C ASN A 456 -13.83 -5.60 31.94
N ILE A 457 -12.90 -4.76 31.47
CA ILE A 457 -12.16 -5.00 30.22
C ILE A 457 -11.30 -6.28 30.29
N VAL A 458 -10.80 -6.64 31.47
CA VAL A 458 -9.98 -7.85 31.64
C VAL A 458 -10.78 -9.13 31.41
N ALA A 459 -12.05 -9.19 31.84
CA ALA A 459 -12.91 -10.33 31.53
C ALA A 459 -13.20 -10.44 30.04
N THR A 460 -13.41 -9.30 29.36
CA THR A 460 -13.58 -9.26 27.89
C THR A 460 -12.33 -9.77 27.16
N LEU A 461 -11.13 -9.44 27.65
CA LEU A 461 -9.87 -9.96 27.11
C LEU A 461 -9.72 -11.47 27.32
N LEU A 462 -10.18 -12.01 28.45
CA LEU A 462 -10.21 -13.45 28.71
C LEU A 462 -11.16 -14.16 27.74
N GLU A 463 -12.38 -13.65 27.59
CA GLU A 463 -13.38 -14.20 26.66
C GLU A 463 -12.86 -14.19 25.21
N ALA A 464 -12.27 -13.08 24.77
CA ALA A 464 -11.65 -12.98 23.45
C ALA A 464 -10.52 -14.01 23.28
N SER A 465 -9.80 -14.38 24.36
CA SER A 465 -8.67 -15.32 24.26
C SER A 465 -9.14 -16.74 24.01
N GLU A 466 -10.30 -17.11 24.53
CA GLU A 466 -10.94 -18.40 24.26
C GLU A 466 -11.38 -18.49 22.79
N VAL A 467 -11.90 -17.38 22.23
CA VAL A 467 -12.29 -17.32 20.81
C VAL A 467 -11.09 -17.49 19.87
N MET A 468 -9.91 -16.96 20.24
CA MET A 468 -8.71 -17.01 19.40
C MET A 468 -7.87 -18.28 19.56
N ASP A 469 -8.13 -19.12 20.56
CA ASP A 469 -7.26 -20.23 20.96
C ASP A 469 -6.94 -21.21 19.81
N CYS A 470 -7.95 -21.56 19.00
CA CYS A 470 -7.77 -22.42 17.84
C CYS A 470 -6.87 -21.79 16.78
N LEU A 471 -7.09 -20.51 16.45
CA LEU A 471 -6.28 -19.80 15.46
C LEU A 471 -4.83 -19.67 15.92
N GLU A 472 -4.62 -19.25 17.17
CA GLU A 472 -3.27 -19.06 17.72
C GLU A 472 -2.52 -20.40 17.76
N SER A 473 -3.20 -21.50 18.09
CA SER A 473 -2.67 -22.86 18.01
C SER A 473 -2.27 -23.24 16.58
N ASP A 474 -3.14 -23.03 15.60
CA ASP A 474 -2.86 -23.33 14.19
C ASP A 474 -1.63 -22.55 13.68
N MET A 475 -1.53 -21.27 14.02
CA MET A 475 -0.39 -20.43 13.65
C MET A 475 0.92 -20.92 14.29
N LEU A 476 0.87 -21.37 15.55
CA LEU A 476 2.03 -21.97 16.22
C LEU A 476 2.45 -23.31 15.60
N PHE A 477 1.49 -24.17 15.24
CA PHE A 477 1.79 -25.44 14.55
C PHE A 477 2.37 -25.22 13.15
N ALA A 478 2.01 -24.11 12.49
CA ALA A 478 2.62 -23.69 11.24
C ALA A 478 4.08 -23.21 11.39
N GLY A 479 4.61 -23.12 12.62
CA GLY A 479 5.98 -22.69 12.90
C GLY A 479 6.21 -21.19 12.70
N VAL A 480 5.15 -20.40 12.85
CA VAL A 480 5.20 -18.94 12.74
C VAL A 480 5.59 -18.34 14.09
N ASP A 481 6.58 -17.44 14.13
CA ASP A 481 6.99 -16.77 15.38
C ASP A 481 6.25 -15.43 15.60
N HIS A 482 5.91 -14.74 14.51
CA HIS A 482 5.21 -13.46 14.50
C HIS A 482 4.10 -13.50 13.45
N ASP A 483 2.98 -12.85 13.72
CA ASP A 483 1.91 -12.73 12.73
C ASP A 483 2.29 -11.82 11.55
N CYS A 484 1.35 -11.62 10.62
CA CYS A 484 1.55 -10.75 9.45
C CYS A 484 1.67 -9.25 9.78
N TYR A 485 1.43 -8.85 11.02
CA TYR A 485 1.58 -7.47 11.53
C TYR A 485 2.87 -7.30 12.34
N GLY A 486 3.64 -8.37 12.54
CA GLY A 486 4.87 -8.38 13.33
C GLY A 486 4.62 -8.53 14.84
N VAL A 487 3.40 -8.91 15.26
CA VAL A 487 3.09 -9.19 16.66
C VAL A 487 3.56 -10.61 17.01
N PRO A 488 4.34 -10.78 18.09
CA PRO A 488 4.81 -12.11 18.51
C PRO A 488 3.66 -13.07 18.85
N LEU A 489 3.77 -14.33 18.43
CA LEU A 489 2.82 -15.38 18.85
C LEU A 489 3.02 -15.81 20.30
N LYS A 490 4.18 -15.55 20.90
CA LYS A 490 4.44 -15.82 22.32
C LYS A 490 4.70 -14.52 23.08
N PRO A 491 4.16 -14.36 24.31
CA PRO A 491 3.26 -15.29 25.02
C PRO A 491 1.88 -15.43 24.34
N LEU A 492 1.17 -16.52 24.64
CA LEU A 492 -0.19 -16.75 24.13
C LEU A 492 -1.15 -15.66 24.60
N SER A 493 -2.20 -15.41 23.83
CA SER A 493 -3.26 -14.45 24.18
C SER A 493 -3.90 -14.79 25.53
N SER A 494 -4.17 -16.06 25.80
CA SER A 494 -4.71 -16.55 27.07
C SER A 494 -3.77 -16.29 28.25
N VAL A 495 -2.45 -16.42 28.04
CA VAL A 495 -1.43 -16.11 29.05
C VAL A 495 -1.39 -14.61 29.33
N LEU A 496 -1.46 -13.77 28.29
CA LEU A 496 -1.53 -12.31 28.47
C LEU A 496 -2.78 -11.88 29.23
N ALA A 497 -3.95 -12.38 28.83
CA ALA A 497 -5.21 -12.08 29.50
C ALA A 497 -5.20 -12.54 30.97
N LYS A 498 -4.65 -13.73 31.24
CA LYS A 498 -4.51 -14.24 32.61
C LYS A 498 -3.55 -13.40 33.46
N ASN A 499 -2.42 -12.97 32.88
CA ASN A 499 -1.50 -12.05 33.56
C ASN A 499 -2.17 -10.72 33.92
N ALA A 500 -3.04 -10.20 33.04
CA ALA A 500 -3.82 -8.99 33.33
C ALA A 500 -4.78 -9.20 34.50
N GLU A 501 -5.47 -10.34 34.56
CA GLU A 501 -6.38 -10.71 35.66
C GLU A 501 -5.65 -10.88 37.00
N ASP A 502 -4.54 -11.61 37.00
CA ASP A 502 -3.75 -11.85 38.21
C ASP A 502 -3.16 -10.54 38.74
N LEU A 503 -2.66 -9.68 37.85
CA LEU A 503 -2.14 -8.36 38.22
C LEU A 503 -3.25 -7.44 38.76
N LEU A 504 -4.42 -7.42 38.12
CA LEU A 504 -5.57 -6.64 38.59
C LEU A 504 -6.00 -7.09 39.98
N THR A 505 -6.09 -8.40 40.20
CA THR A 505 -6.44 -9.00 41.50
C THR A 505 -5.43 -8.63 42.57
N GLN A 506 -4.13 -8.75 42.26
CA GLN A 506 -3.05 -8.39 43.18
C GLN A 506 -3.12 -6.91 43.59
N ARG A 507 -3.30 -6.00 42.63
CA ARG A 507 -3.39 -4.56 42.89
C ARG A 507 -4.65 -4.19 43.65
N ARG A 508 -5.79 -4.79 43.30
CA ARG A 508 -7.06 -4.61 44.02
C ARG A 508 -6.93 -4.97 45.50
N GLN A 509 -6.29 -6.10 45.81
CA GLN A 509 -6.03 -6.53 47.18
C GLN A 509 -5.11 -5.57 47.91
N ALA A 510 -4.03 -5.11 47.27
CA ALA A 510 -3.07 -4.17 47.86
C ALA A 510 -3.71 -2.81 48.20
N LEU A 511 -4.67 -2.35 47.39
CA LEU A 511 -5.37 -1.08 47.56
C LEU A 511 -6.62 -1.17 48.48
N GLY A 512 -6.99 -2.37 48.93
CA GLY A 512 -8.17 -2.57 49.78
C GLY A 512 -9.49 -2.26 49.08
N ILE A 513 -9.53 -2.34 47.74
CA ILE A 513 -10.74 -2.07 46.95
C ILE A 513 -11.69 -3.28 47.08
N THR A 514 -12.69 -3.15 47.95
CA THR A 514 -13.82 -4.11 48.04
C THR A 514 -14.93 -3.70 47.10
N ILE A 515 -15.17 -4.48 46.04
CA ILE A 515 -16.43 -4.38 45.30
C ILE A 515 -17.50 -5.14 46.08
N ASN A 516 -18.59 -4.43 46.38
CA ASN A 516 -19.82 -4.99 46.90
C ASN A 516 -20.47 -5.83 45.79
N ILE A 517 -20.08 -7.11 45.69
CA ILE A 517 -20.82 -8.06 44.86
C ILE A 517 -22.18 -8.23 45.56
N GLY A 518 -23.20 -7.54 45.03
CA GLY A 518 -24.58 -7.73 45.47
C GLY A 518 -24.92 -9.21 45.41
N PRO A 519 -25.63 -9.75 46.41
CA PRO A 519 -25.80 -11.20 46.56
C PRO A 519 -26.44 -11.77 45.30
N ALA A 520 -25.84 -12.85 44.81
CA ALA A 520 -26.34 -13.66 43.71
C ALA A 520 -27.85 -13.85 43.85
N SER A 521 -28.59 -13.36 42.85
CA SER A 521 -30.01 -13.62 42.68
C SER A 521 -30.23 -15.12 42.84
N ALA A 522 -31.01 -15.49 43.86
CA ALA A 522 -31.40 -16.87 44.12
C ALA A 522 -32.01 -17.52 42.85
N PRO A 523 -31.89 -18.85 42.69
CA PRO A 523 -32.52 -19.52 41.56
C PRO A 523 -34.04 -19.36 41.66
N ILE A 524 -34.65 -18.83 40.60
CA ILE A 524 -36.11 -18.77 40.45
C ILE A 524 -36.60 -20.17 40.01
N PRO A 525 -37.77 -20.66 40.47
CA PRO A 525 -38.21 -22.06 40.33
C PRO A 525 -38.35 -22.58 38.91
#